data_AF-L9X9N9-F1
#
_entry.id   AF-L9X9N9-F1
#
_cell.length_a   1.000
_cell.length_b   1.000
_cell.length_c   1.000
_cell.angle_alpha   90.00
_cell.angle_beta   90.00
_cell.angle_gamma   90.00
#
_symmetry.space_group_name_H-M   'P 1'
#
loop_
_entity.id
_entity.type
_entity.pdbx_description
1 polymer ?
#
loop_
_entity_poly.entity_id
_entity_poly.type
_entity_poly.pdbx_seq_one_letter_code
_entity_poly.pdbx_strand_id
1 'polypeptide(L)' 'MSADTDQQAKEQLLDLAAQFYDQFELGEIPHMSVPTRTKSNIEYDEQKDVWVYGDRES' A
#
# COMPACT_ATOMS: atom_id res chain seq x y z
N MET A 1 0.08 3.52 -21.73
CA MET A 1 -0.09 4.06 -20.37
C MET A 1 -0.91 3.16 -19.47
N SER A 2 -1.98 2.49 -19.94
CA SER A 2 -2.85 1.68 -19.04
C SER A 2 -2.35 0.27 -18.71
N ALA A 3 -1.70 -0.42 -19.65
CA ALA A 3 -1.26 -1.81 -19.43
C ALA A 3 -0.12 -1.95 -18.41
N ASP A 4 0.72 -0.92 -18.29
CA ASP A 4 1.83 -0.87 -17.34
C ASP A 4 1.31 -0.74 -15.89
N THR A 5 0.31 0.12 -15.70
CA THR A 5 -0.38 0.31 -14.41
C THR A 5 -1.14 -0.93 -13.97
N ASP A 6 -1.76 -1.65 -14.91
CA ASP A 6 -2.49 -2.89 -14.61
C ASP A 6 -1.54 -4.01 -14.15
N GLN A 7 -0.36 -4.12 -14.77
CA GLN A 7 0.65 -5.09 -14.36
C GLN A 7 1.20 -4.75 -12.97
N GLN A 8 1.55 -3.47 -12.73
CA GLN A 8 2.02 -3.00 -11.42
C GLN A 8 0.97 -3.21 -10.32
N ALA A 9 -0.30 -2.89 -10.60
CA ALA A 9 -1.39 -3.12 -9.66
C ALA A 9 -1.54 -4.61 -9.32
N LYS A 10 -1.41 -5.50 -10.31
CA LYS A 10 -1.45 -6.95 -10.10
C LYS A 10 -0.29 -7.43 -9.23
N GLU A 11 0.92 -6.95 -9.48
CA GLU A 11 2.11 -7.28 -8.67
C GLU A 11 1.90 -6.87 -7.21
N GLN A 12 1.45 -5.65 -6.95
CA GLN A 12 1.16 -5.17 -5.60
C GLN A 12 0.08 -5.99 -4.88
N LEU A 13 -0.96 -6.41 -5.59
CA LEU A 13 -2.00 -7.27 -5.03
C LEU A 13 -1.49 -8.66 -4.66
N LEU A 14 -0.57 -9.22 -5.46
CA LEU A 14 0.06 -10.50 -5.17
C LEU A 14 0.99 -10.39 -3.95
N ASP A 15 1.75 -9.30 -3.84
CA ASP A 15 2.62 -9.05 -2.69
C ASP A 15 1.79 -8.91 -1.40
N LEU A 16 0.64 -8.22 -1.46
CA LEU A 16 -0.29 -8.14 -0.33
C LEU A 16 -0.84 -9.51 0.07
N ALA A 17 -1.21 -10.35 -0.91
CA ALA A 17 -1.69 -11.70 -0.63
C ALA A 17 -0.60 -12.58 0.00
N ALA A 18 0.65 -12.46 -0.47
CA ALA A 18 1.79 -13.18 0.09
C ALA A 18 2.00 -12.85 1.58
N GLN A 19 1.92 -11.56 1.96
CA GLN A 19 2.03 -11.15 3.36
C GLN A 19 0.98 -11.80 4.27
N PHE A 20 -0.25 -12.02 3.78
CA PHE A 20 -1.27 -12.72 4.56
C PHE A 20 -0.97 -14.21 4.69
N TYR A 21 -0.42 -14.85 3.66
CA TYR A 21 0.02 -16.24 3.75
C TYR A 21 1.12 -16.43 4.78
N ASP A 22 2.11 -15.54 4.80
CA ASP A 22 3.18 -15.57 5.80
C ASP A 22 2.61 -15.45 7.23
N GLN A 23 1.66 -14.53 7.45
CA GLN A 23 0.98 -14.38 8.75
C GLN A 23 0.17 -15.62 9.14
N PHE A 24 -0.50 -16.27 8.18
CA PHE A 24 -1.23 -17.51 8.43
C PHE A 24 -0.30 -18.68 8.79
N GLU A 25 0.85 -18.79 8.14
CA GLU A 25 1.86 -19.81 8.46
C GLU A 25 2.42 -19.64 9.87
N LEU A 26 2.55 -18.39 10.32
CA LEU A 26 2.95 -18.06 11.69
C LEU A 26 1.85 -18.28 12.73
N GLY A 27 0.61 -18.59 12.29
CA GLY A 27 -0.55 -18.76 13.17
C GLY A 27 -1.04 -17.44 13.79
N GLU A 28 -0.67 -16.31 13.19
CA GLU A 28 -1.06 -14.98 13.64
C GLU A 28 -2.44 -14.60 13.07
N ILE A 29 -3.15 -13.72 13.78
CA ILE A 29 -4.37 -13.11 13.23
C ILE A 29 -3.93 -12.12 12.16
N PRO A 30 -4.46 -12.21 10.91
CA PRO A 30 -4.06 -11.31 9.85
C PRO A 30 -4.25 -9.85 10.22
N HIS A 31 -3.22 -9.07 9.95
CA HIS A 31 -3.21 -7.62 10.05
C HIS A 31 -2.69 -7.01 8.75
N MET A 32 -3.15 -5.79 8.49
CA MET A 32 -2.62 -4.97 7.41
C MET A 32 -2.28 -3.59 7.96
N SER A 33 -1.14 -3.06 7.53
CA SER A 33 -0.81 -1.65 7.75
C SER A 33 -1.51 -0.80 6.69
N VAL A 34 -2.25 0.22 7.14
CA VAL A 34 -2.86 1.20 6.25
C VAL A 34 -2.33 2.57 6.65
N PRO A 35 -1.85 3.40 5.71
CA PRO A 35 -1.36 4.73 6.02
C PRO A 35 -2.46 5.54 6.68
N THR A 36 -2.12 6.24 7.76
CA THR A 36 -3.12 7.01 8.50
C THR A 36 -3.50 8.28 7.76
N ARG A 37 -4.79 8.60 7.69
CA ARG A 37 -5.29 9.84 7.08
C ARG A 37 -5.15 11.03 8.04
N THR A 38 -3.92 11.30 8.49
CA THR A 38 -3.60 12.46 9.33
C THR A 38 -3.06 13.60 8.48
N LYS A 39 -3.23 14.87 8.92
CA LYS A 39 -2.67 16.03 8.20
C LYS A 39 -1.16 15.94 8.02
N SER A 40 -0.47 15.33 8.97
CA SER A 40 0.97 15.09 8.94
C SER A 40 1.41 14.00 7.96
N ASN A 41 0.47 13.22 7.42
CA ASN A 41 0.72 12.13 6.48
C ASN A 41 0.17 12.41 5.08
N ILE A 42 -0.20 13.65 4.78
CA ILE A 42 -0.63 14.07 3.44
C ILE A 42 0.53 14.86 2.82
N GLU A 43 1.07 14.36 1.72
CA GLU A 43 2.23 14.92 1.03
C GLU A 43 1.86 15.32 -0.40
N TYR A 44 2.53 16.35 -0.93
CA TYR A 44 2.29 16.80 -2.29
C TYR A 44 3.21 16.05 -3.26
N ASP A 45 2.64 15.31 -4.20
CA ASP A 45 3.40 14.65 -5.28
C ASP A 45 3.55 15.65 -6.44
N GLU A 46 4.72 16.28 -6.54
CA GLU A 46 5.04 17.26 -7.59
C GLU A 46 5.00 16.67 -9.01
N GLN A 47 5.19 15.36 -9.16
CA GLN A 47 5.18 14.71 -10.46
C GLN A 47 3.75 14.50 -10.96
N LYS A 48 2.82 14.25 -10.03
CA LYS A 48 1.41 13.99 -10.33
C LYS A 48 0.50 15.19 -10.12
N ASP A 49 1.02 16.27 -9.53
CA ASP A 49 0.29 17.51 -9.20
C ASP A 49 -0.93 17.24 -8.29
N VAL A 50 -0.81 16.25 -7.40
CA VAL A 50 -1.87 15.81 -6.47
C VAL A 50 -1.32 15.54 -5.08
N TRP A 51 -2.18 15.68 -4.08
CA TRP A 51 -1.87 15.30 -2.70
C TRP A 51 -2.08 13.80 -2.52
N VAL A 52 -1.07 13.10 -2.01
CA VAL A 52 -1.06 11.65 -1.76
C VAL A 52 -0.89 11.37 -0.26
N TYR A 53 -1.16 10.12 0.13
CA TYR A 53 -0.73 9.64 1.45
C TYR A 53 0.78 9.38 1.43
N GLY A 54 1.47 9.86 2.46
CA GLY A 54 2.87 9.53 2.71
C GLY A 54 3.02 8.21 3.46
N ASP A 55 4.26 7.93 3.85
CA ASP A 55 4.68 6.63 4.41
C ASP A 55 4.43 6.48 5.92
N ARG A 56 3.68 7.39 6.56
CA ARG A 56 3.45 7.31 8.02
C ARG A 56 2.35 6.33 8.38
N GLU A 57 2.76 5.28 9.06
CA GLU A 57 1.90 4.34 9.79
C GLU A 57 1.84 4.78 11.27
N SER A 58 0.66 4.77 11.90
CA SER A 58 0.45 5.18 13.31
C SER A 58 -0.54 4.28 14.01
#